data_AF-A0AAV9A675-F1
#
_entry.id   AF-A0AAV9A675-F1
#
_cell.length_a   1.000
_cell.length_b   1.000
_cell.length_c   1.000
_cell.angle_alpha   90.00
_cell.angle_beta   90.00
_cell.angle_gamma   90.00
#
_symmetry.space_group_name_H-M   'P 1'
#
loop_
_entity.id
_entity.type
_entity.pdbx_description
1 polymer ?
#
loop_
_entity_poly.entity_id
_entity_poly.type
_entity_poly.pdbx_seq_one_letter_code
_entity_poly.pdbx_strand_id
1 'polypeptide(L)'
;MEKEKKVMLKGCIKKTREPWIVRRRDKNGEIVATSLRRPSNGEREKNKRRERERRAVATRIFTGLRILGGFKLPKHPDQNDVLRALCEEAGWRVEEDGTTYPKVENANTSSDVKLLQPGGSAPSQQAQIDLELTLALPGSM
;
A
#
# COMPACT_ATOMS: atom_id res chain seq x y z
N MET A 1 -31.24 -26.67 5.00
CA MET A 1 -31.31 -25.39 4.27
C MET A 1 -29.94 -24.74 4.30
N GLU A 2 -29.13 -25.03 3.30
CA GLU A 2 -27.75 -24.56 3.20
C GLU A 2 -27.77 -23.07 2.82
N LYS A 3 -27.21 -22.22 3.69
CA LYS A 3 -27.17 -20.77 3.45
C LYS A 3 -26.11 -20.50 2.40
N GLU A 4 -26.54 -20.21 1.17
CA GLU A 4 -25.67 -19.73 0.09
C GLU A 4 -24.78 -18.59 0.59
N LYS A 5 -23.47 -18.83 0.67
CA LYS A 5 -22.49 -17.82 1.05
C LYS A 5 -22.37 -16.82 -0.10
N LYS A 6 -23.13 -15.74 -0.02
CA LYS A 6 -23.09 -14.62 -0.95
C LYS A 6 -21.68 -14.03 -0.97
N VAL A 7 -20.89 -14.35 -2.00
CA VAL A 7 -19.54 -13.82 -2.21
C VAL A 7 -19.66 -12.32 -2.47
N MET A 8 -19.49 -11.51 -1.42
CA MET A 8 -19.49 -10.07 -1.55
C MET A 8 -18.18 -9.63 -2.20
N LEU A 9 -18.20 -9.45 -3.53
CA LEU A 9 -17.11 -8.82 -4.26
C LEU A 9 -16.79 -7.45 -3.63
N LYS A 10 -15.59 -7.33 -3.05
CA LYS A 10 -15.09 -6.08 -2.47
C LYS A 10 -14.88 -5.07 -3.60
N GLY A 11 -15.64 -3.98 -3.59
CA GLY A 11 -15.60 -2.97 -4.65
C GLY A 11 -16.31 -1.68 -4.26
N CYS A 12 -15.88 -0.58 -4.90
CA CYS A 12 -16.22 0.82 -4.63
C CYS A 12 -17.70 1.22 -4.75
N ILE A 13 -18.58 0.32 -5.20
CA ILE A 13 -20.00 0.22 -4.83
C ILE A 13 -20.44 -1.21 -5.18
N LYS A 14 -20.95 -1.97 -4.21
CA LYS A 14 -21.58 -3.29 -4.38
C LYS A 14 -22.55 -3.30 -5.57
N LYS A 15 -22.49 -4.38 -6.36
CA LYS A 15 -23.45 -4.65 -7.44
C LYS A 15 -24.88 -4.76 -6.93
N THR A 16 -25.05 -5.24 -5.69
CA THR A 16 -26.37 -5.39 -5.08
C THR A 16 -27.04 -4.03 -4.85
N ARG A 17 -28.35 -3.99 -5.08
CA ARG A 17 -29.22 -2.84 -4.74
C ARG A 17 -29.68 -2.89 -3.28
N GLU A 18 -29.13 -3.80 -2.50
CA GLU A 18 -29.44 -3.93 -1.09
C GLU A 18 -29.04 -2.66 -0.31
N PRO A 19 -29.76 -2.34 0.78
CA PRO A 19 -29.39 -1.23 1.63
C PRO A 19 -28.01 -1.44 2.24
N TRP A 20 -27.18 -0.41 2.18
CA TRP A 20 -25.88 -0.36 2.80
C TRP A 20 -26.04 0.03 4.25
N ILE A 21 -25.48 -0.80 5.14
CA ILE A 21 -25.40 -0.49 6.56
C ILE A 21 -24.27 0.53 6.75
N VAL A 22 -24.62 1.78 7.02
CA VAL A 22 -23.69 2.84 7.39
C VAL A 22 -23.69 2.94 8.91
N ARG A 23 -22.55 2.65 9.52
CA ARG A 23 -22.33 2.81 10.95
C ARG A 23 -21.58 4.11 11.17
N ARG A 24 -22.18 5.07 11.88
CA ARG A 24 -21.48 6.25 12.37
C ARG A 24 -20.91 5.93 13.75
N ARG A 25 -19.63 6.25 13.96
CA ARG A 25 -18.95 6.10 15.25
C ARG A 25 -18.75 7.46 15.90
N ASP A 26 -18.74 7.51 17.22
CA ASP A 26 -18.32 8.69 17.97
C ASP A 26 -16.78 8.77 18.09
N LYS A 27 -16.31 9.75 18.88
CA LYS A 27 -14.90 9.99 19.17
C LYS A 27 -14.24 8.84 19.94
N ASN A 28 -15.03 8.03 20.64
CA ASN A 28 -14.58 6.90 21.44
C ASN A 28 -14.62 5.57 20.65
N GLY A 29 -15.15 5.61 19.43
CA GLY A 29 -15.24 4.46 18.53
C GLY A 29 -16.51 3.62 18.69
N GLU A 30 -17.43 4.01 19.58
CA GLU A 30 -18.71 3.35 19.77
C GLU A 30 -19.67 3.67 18.62
N ILE A 31 -20.51 2.71 18.22
CA ILE A 31 -21.47 2.88 17.12
C ILE A 31 -22.69 3.64 17.64
N VAL A 32 -22.78 4.92 17.30
CA VAL A 32 -23.87 5.82 17.73
C VAL A 32 -25.13 5.65 16.88
N ALA A 33 -24.97 5.36 15.58
CA ALA A 33 -26.10 5.22 14.67
C ALA A 33 -25.80 4.24 13.55
N THR A 34 -26.79 3.39 13.28
CA THR A 34 -26.78 2.48 12.12
C THR A 34 -27.90 2.90 11.18
N SER A 35 -27.56 3.36 9.97
CA SER A 35 -28.54 3.73 8.94
C SER A 35 -28.44 2.82 7.71
N LEU A 36 -29.59 2.55 7.09
CA LEU A 36 -29.69 1.81 5.85
C LEU A 36 -29.77 2.79 4.67
N ARG A 37 -28.68 2.97 3.93
CA ARG A 37 -28.63 3.83 2.74
C ARG A 37 -28.77 3.00 1.48
N ARG A 38 -29.62 3.40 0.53
CA ARG A 38 -29.64 2.82 -0.82
C ARG A 38 -28.86 3.75 -1.77
N PRO A 39 -27.75 3.31 -2.38
CA PRO A 39 -27.02 4.15 -3.33
C PRO A 39 -27.89 4.46 -4.55
N SER A 40 -28.00 5.74 -4.90
CA SER A 40 -28.73 6.22 -6.06
C SER A 40 -28.05 5.79 -7.37
N ASN A 41 -28.81 5.73 -8.47
CA ASN A 41 -28.28 5.51 -9.81
C ASN A 41 -27.22 6.57 -10.19
N GLY A 42 -27.43 7.84 -9.80
CA GLY A 42 -26.45 8.90 -10.05
C GLY A 42 -25.15 8.72 -9.27
N GLU A 43 -25.20 8.21 -8.04
CA GLU A 43 -23.99 7.90 -7.25
C GLU A 43 -23.20 6.75 -7.86
N ARG A 44 -23.89 5.73 -8.36
CA ARG A 44 -23.30 4.59 -9.07
C ARG A 44 -22.58 5.06 -10.34
N GLU A 45 -23.22 5.93 -11.10
CA GLU A 45 -22.63 6.48 -12.32
C GLU A 45 -21.41 7.36 -12.03
N LYS A 46 -21.47 8.22 -11.00
CA LYS A 46 -20.31 8.99 -10.53
C LYS A 46 -19.15 8.08 -10.11
N ASN A 47 -19.42 6.99 -9.39
CA ASN A 47 -18.38 6.03 -9.02
C ASN A 47 -17.80 5.29 -10.24
N LYS A 48 -18.65 4.91 -11.21
CA LYS A 48 -18.20 4.28 -12.46
C LYS A 48 -17.35 5.22 -13.30
N ARG A 49 -17.64 6.53 -13.28
CA ARG A 49 -16.81 7.56 -13.92
C ARG A 49 -15.48 7.70 -13.20
N ARG A 50 -15.50 7.88 -11.87
CA ARG A 50 -14.29 7.97 -11.04
C ARG A 50 -13.35 6.77 -11.24
N GLU A 51 -13.91 5.55 -11.24
CA GLU A 51 -13.09 4.34 -11.43
C GLU A 51 -12.53 4.24 -12.85
N ARG A 52 -13.26 4.70 -13.87
CA ARG A 52 -12.73 4.80 -15.25
C ARG A 52 -11.62 5.83 -15.34
N GLU A 53 -11.80 7.01 -14.75
CA GLU A 53 -10.77 8.07 -14.69
C GLU A 53 -9.52 7.58 -13.96
N ARG A 54 -9.67 6.94 -12.79
CA ARG A 54 -8.56 6.33 -12.03
C ARG A 54 -7.74 5.36 -12.90
N ARG A 55 -8.42 4.47 -13.64
CA ARG A 55 -7.78 3.49 -14.52
C ARG A 55 -7.14 4.12 -15.76
N ALA A 56 -7.78 5.14 -16.33
CA ALA A 56 -7.23 5.88 -17.46
C ALA A 56 -5.92 6.60 -17.07
N VAL A 57 -5.87 7.21 -15.88
CA VAL A 57 -4.65 7.81 -15.33
C VAL A 57 -3.54 6.78 -15.21
N ALA A 58 -3.79 5.62 -14.57
CA ALA A 58 -2.80 4.55 -14.47
C ALA A 58 -2.30 4.08 -15.84
N THR A 59 -3.21 3.91 -16.81
CA THR A 59 -2.84 3.51 -18.17
C THR A 59 -1.91 4.53 -18.83
N ARG A 60 -2.21 5.83 -18.71
CA ARG A 60 -1.37 6.92 -19.24
C ARG A 60 0.03 6.92 -18.62
N ILE A 61 0.11 6.70 -17.31
CA ILE A 61 1.40 6.59 -16.60
C ILE A 61 2.21 5.40 -17.14
N PHE A 62 1.62 4.21 -17.21
CA PHE A 62 2.32 3.00 -17.65
C PHE A 62 2.76 3.09 -19.12
N THR A 63 1.95 3.71 -19.99
CA THR A 63 2.37 3.99 -21.36
C THR A 63 3.54 4.97 -21.42
N GLY A 64 3.54 5.99 -20.57
CA GLY A 64 4.64 6.96 -20.48
C GLY A 64 5.95 6.31 -20.04
N LEU A 65 5.90 5.45 -19.01
CA LEU A 65 7.07 4.69 -18.55
C LEU A 65 7.66 3.81 -19.67
N ARG A 66 6.81 3.15 -20.47
CA ARG A 66 7.28 2.30 -21.56
C ARG A 66 7.95 3.08 -22.70
N ILE A 67 7.37 4.21 -23.09
CA ILE A 67 7.85 4.99 -24.25
C ILE A 67 9.02 5.89 -23.87
N LEU A 68 8.92 6.60 -22.74
CA LEU A 68 9.87 7.63 -22.35
C LEU A 68 10.92 7.12 -21.36
N GLY A 69 10.52 6.26 -20.41
CA GLY A 69 11.40 5.76 -19.36
C GLY A 69 12.17 4.49 -19.71
N GLY A 70 11.97 3.92 -20.91
CA GLY A 70 12.67 2.70 -21.33
C GLY A 70 12.35 1.44 -20.50
N PHE A 71 11.35 1.49 -19.62
CA PHE A 71 10.98 0.37 -18.78
C PHE A 71 10.41 -0.76 -19.64
N LYS A 72 10.92 -1.98 -19.43
CA LYS A 72 10.49 -3.20 -20.12
C LYS A 72 9.20 -3.77 -19.49
N LEU A 73 8.13 -2.98 -19.50
CA LEU A 73 6.83 -3.39 -18.96
C LEU A 73 6.00 -4.17 -19.99
N PRO A 74 5.28 -5.23 -19.57
CA PRO A 74 4.31 -5.94 -20.40
C PRO A 74 3.26 -5.02 -21.05
N LYS A 75 2.53 -5.52 -22.05
CA LYS A 75 1.47 -4.75 -22.73
C LYS A 75 0.37 -4.28 -21.77
N HIS A 76 0.00 -5.13 -20.81
CA HIS A 76 -0.98 -4.87 -19.77
C HIS A 76 -0.34 -5.07 -18.39
N PRO A 77 0.53 -4.14 -17.96
CA PRO A 77 1.24 -4.31 -16.71
C PRO A 77 0.28 -4.17 -15.53
N ASP A 78 0.45 -5.00 -14.52
CA ASP A 78 -0.21 -4.82 -13.23
C ASP A 78 0.60 -3.86 -12.33
N GLN A 79 0.14 -3.64 -11.11
CA GLN A 79 0.84 -2.74 -10.19
C GLN A 79 2.19 -3.32 -9.72
N ASN A 80 2.30 -4.65 -9.60
CA ASN A 80 3.49 -5.31 -9.11
C ASN A 80 4.59 -5.34 -10.18
N ASP A 81 4.24 -5.51 -11.45
CA ASP A 81 5.16 -5.40 -12.60
C ASP A 81 5.86 -4.05 -12.62
N VAL A 82 5.09 -2.98 -12.36
CA VAL A 82 5.62 -1.62 -12.32
C VAL A 82 6.53 -1.42 -11.12
N LEU A 83 6.15 -1.93 -9.95
CA LEU A 83 6.99 -1.86 -8.75
C LEU A 83 8.31 -2.62 -8.94
N ARG A 84 8.27 -3.82 -9.51
CA ARG A 84 9.48 -4.59 -9.81
C ARG A 84 10.42 -3.84 -10.74
N ALA A 85 9.89 -3.28 -11.83
CA ALA A 85 10.70 -2.53 -12.78
C ALA A 85 11.33 -1.27 -12.16
N LEU A 86 10.61 -0.57 -11.27
CA LEU A 86 11.13 0.58 -10.53
C LEU A 86 12.19 0.19 -9.49
N CYS A 87 11.99 -0.93 -8.78
CA CYS A 87 12.98 -1.45 -7.86
C CYS A 87 14.28 -1.83 -8.58
N GLU A 88 14.17 -2.51 -9.73
CA GLU A 88 15.33 -2.88 -10.54
C GLU A 88 16.14 -1.66 -11.01
N GLU A 89 15.47 -0.59 -11.44
CA GLU A 89 16.13 0.67 -11.81
C GLU A 89 16.79 1.34 -10.61
N ALA A 90 16.15 1.30 -9.44
CA ALA A 90 16.70 1.82 -8.20
C ALA A 90 17.81 0.95 -7.57
N GLY A 91 18.25 -0.12 -8.26
CA GLY A 91 19.31 -1.00 -7.77
C GLY A 91 18.84 -2.02 -6.72
N TRP A 92 17.57 -2.39 -6.72
CA TRP A 92 16.99 -3.43 -5.86
C TRP A 92 16.54 -4.63 -6.69
N ARG A 93 16.80 -5.84 -6.22
CA ARG A 93 16.24 -7.09 -6.76
C ARG A 93 14.97 -7.43 -5.98
N VAL A 94 13.89 -7.80 -6.68
CA VAL A 94 12.63 -8.24 -6.09
C VAL A 94 12.36 -9.68 -6.52
N GLU A 95 12.17 -10.57 -5.56
CA GLU A 95 11.83 -11.97 -5.80
C GLU A 95 10.32 -12.18 -5.99
N GLU A 96 9.91 -13.36 -6.45
CA GLU A 96 8.49 -13.67 -6.72
C GLU A 96 7.61 -13.69 -5.46
N ASP A 97 8.20 -13.94 -4.29
CA ASP A 97 7.55 -13.88 -2.98
C ASP A 97 7.35 -12.43 -2.47
N GLY A 98 7.95 -11.45 -3.14
CA GLY A 98 7.92 -10.03 -2.78
C GLY A 98 9.06 -9.60 -1.84
N THR A 99 10.02 -10.48 -1.56
CA THR A 99 11.22 -10.11 -0.79
C THR A 99 12.15 -9.26 -1.66
N THR A 100 12.72 -8.20 -1.07
CA THR A 100 13.61 -7.26 -1.79
C THR A 100 15.02 -7.24 -1.21
N TYR A 101 16.02 -7.20 -2.10
CA TYR A 101 17.44 -7.20 -1.75
C TYR A 101 18.17 -6.07 -2.49
N PRO A 102 19.16 -5.42 -1.88
CA PRO A 102 20.02 -4.49 -2.61
C PRO A 102 20.84 -5.26 -3.64
N LYS A 103 20.92 -4.74 -4.86
CA LYS A 103 21.77 -5.29 -5.91
C LYS A 103 23.21 -4.94 -5.53
N VAL A 104 23.93 -5.92 -4.99
CA VAL A 104 25.35 -5.74 -4.65
C VAL A 104 26.11 -5.61 -5.97
N GLU A 105 26.49 -4.39 -6.31
CA GLU A 105 27.38 -4.15 -7.43
C GLU A 105 28.75 -4.70 -7.05
N ASN A 106 29.18 -5.79 -7.68
CA ASN A 106 30.53 -6.31 -7.51
C ASN A 106 31.51 -5.18 -7.84
N ALA A 107 32.23 -4.70 -6.83
CA ALA A 107 33.26 -3.68 -6.95
C ALA A 107 34.36 -4.16 -7.91
N ASN A 108 34.21 -3.84 -9.19
CA ASN A 108 35.25 -3.90 -10.20
C ASN A 108 35.05 -2.78 -11.23
N THR A 109 34.75 -1.57 -10.76
CA THR A 109 35.08 -0.33 -11.47
C THR A 109 35.49 0.71 -10.45
N SER A 110 36.78 1.05 -10.50
CA SER A 110 37.43 2.07 -9.71
C SER A 110 36.76 3.44 -9.88
N SER A 111 36.88 4.24 -8.82
CA SER A 111 36.62 5.69 -8.68
C SER A 111 35.17 6.20 -8.76
N ASP A 112 34.74 6.71 -7.60
CA ASP A 112 33.75 7.77 -7.39
C ASP A 112 32.25 7.43 -7.46
N VAL A 113 31.74 6.83 -6.37
CA VAL A 113 30.41 7.19 -5.85
C VAL A 113 30.39 7.11 -4.33
N LYS A 114 30.15 8.28 -3.72
CA LYS A 114 29.99 8.53 -2.29
C LYS A 114 28.86 7.64 -1.72
N LEU A 115 29.23 6.78 -0.79
CA LEU A 115 28.34 5.93 -0.01
C LEU A 115 27.30 6.78 0.74
N LEU A 116 26.03 6.76 0.32
CA LEU A 116 24.92 7.17 1.17
C LEU A 116 24.45 5.93 1.94
N GLN A 117 24.85 5.83 3.21
CA GLN A 117 24.32 4.83 4.12
C GLN A 117 22.85 5.14 4.44
N PRO A 118 21.89 4.21 4.27
CA PRO A 118 20.61 4.34 4.94
C PRO A 118 20.83 4.09 6.43
N GLY A 119 20.64 5.14 7.23
CA GLY A 119 20.75 5.11 8.69
C GLY A 119 19.76 4.12 9.30
N GLY A 120 20.25 2.91 9.57
CA GLY A 120 19.72 2.01 10.59
C GLY A 120 20.71 1.98 11.73
N SER A 121 20.79 3.06 12.52
CA SER A 121 21.55 3.04 13.77
C SER A 121 20.81 2.12 14.74
N ALA A 122 21.43 0.99 15.09
CA ALA A 122 21.08 0.26 16.30
C ALA A 122 21.04 1.26 17.49
N PRO A 123 20.05 1.16 18.40
CA PRO A 123 19.95 2.08 19.52
C PRO A 123 21.25 2.05 20.33
N SER A 124 21.75 3.23 20.70
CA SER A 124 22.97 3.36 21.50
C SER A 124 22.77 2.74 22.88
N GLN A 125 23.85 2.27 23.50
CA GLN A 125 23.84 1.69 24.85
C GLN A 125 23.18 2.63 25.88
N GLN A 126 23.23 3.95 25.65
CA GLN A 126 22.56 4.95 26.48
C GLN A 126 21.02 4.80 26.46
N ALA A 127 20.43 4.56 25.29
CA ALA A 127 18.98 4.35 25.15
C ALA A 127 18.51 3.02 25.77
N GLN A 128 19.41 2.04 25.88
CA GLN A 128 19.16 0.78 26.58
C GLN A 128 19.20 0.94 28.11
N ILE A 129 20.07 1.81 28.62
CA ILE A 129 20.14 2.16 30.04
C ILE A 129 18.88 2.94 30.47
N ASP A 130 18.40 3.86 29.63
CA ASP A 130 17.22 4.68 29.96
C ASP A 130 15.92 3.86 30.03
N LEU A 131 15.81 2.77 29.26
CA LEU A 131 14.67 1.85 29.28
C LEU A 131 14.69 0.91 30.50
N GLU A 132 15.87 0.51 30.97
CA GLU A 132 16.04 -0.26 32.21
C GLU A 132 15.75 0.59 33.45
N LEU A 133 16.10 1.88 33.43
CA LEU A 133 15.88 2.79 34.57
C LEU A 133 14.39 3.16 34.77
N THR A 134 13.58 3.11 33.71
CA THR A 134 12.14 3.40 33.79
C THR A 134 11.29 2.23 34.27
N LEU A 135 11.82 1.00 34.21
CA LEU A 135 11.12 -0.21 34.68
C LEU A 135 11.38 -0.55 36.17
N ALA A 136 12.19 0.25 36.87
CA ALA A 136 12.64 -0.03 38.22
C ALA A 136 12.12 0.95 39.31
N LEU A 137 10.85 1.40 39.23
CA LEU A 137 10.18 2.03 40.38
C LEU A 137 9.14 1.07 40.99
N PRO A 138 9.44 0.43 42.13
CA PRO A 138 8.42 -0.19 42.95
C PRO A 138 7.52 0.90 43.55
N GLY A 139 6.22 0.67 43.48
CA GLY A 139 5.21 1.55 44.05
C GLY A 139 5.45 1.84 45.53
N SER A 140 5.06 3.04 45.94
CA SER A 140 4.82 3.36 47.34
C SER A 140 3.72 4.40 47.45
N MET A 141 2.61 3.92 48.04
CA MET A 141 1.54 4.61 48.77
C MET A 141 0.61 5.56 48.00
#